data_AF-A0A1B6JQF8-F1
#
_entry.id   AF-A0A1B6JQF8-F1
#
_cell.length_a   1.000
_cell.length_b   1.000
_cell.length_c   1.000
_cell.angle_alpha   90.00
_cell.angle_beta   90.00
_cell.angle_gamma   90.00
#
_symmetry.space_group_name_H-M   'P 1'
#
loop_
_entity.id
_entity.type
_entity.pdbx_description
1 polymer ?
#
loop_
_entity_poly.entity_id
_entity_poly.type
_entity_poly.pdbx_seq_one_letter_code
_entity_poly.pdbx_strand_id
1 'polypeptide(L)'
;LVLVAGHVEVGGIHIHPTRPVPKDLDKYLNESTEGAILFSMGSVLQSSSFPPAKRQAIIDAFAELPVRVVMKWEDDTLPGKPDNVRLSKWLPQRDILAHPKI
;
A
#
# COMPACT_ATOMS: atom_id res chain seq x y z
N LEU A 1 -16.42 -10.46 25.70
CA LEU A 1 -15.04 -10.77 26.14
C LEU A 1 -14.91 -10.25 27.57
N VAL A 2 -14.80 -11.11 28.58
CA VAL A 2 -14.62 -10.67 29.97
C VAL A 2 -13.14 -10.83 30.31
N LEU A 3 -12.44 -9.73 30.53
CA LEU A 3 -11.03 -9.74 30.90
C LEU A 3 -10.87 -10.19 32.37
N VAL A 4 -9.79 -10.88 32.66
CA VAL A 4 -9.45 -11.32 34.02
C VAL A 4 -9.01 -10.12 34.85
N ALA A 5 -9.40 -10.07 36.12
CA ALA A 5 -9.03 -9.00 37.05
C ALA A 5 -7.50 -8.75 37.03
N GLY A 6 -7.10 -7.48 36.88
CA GLY A 6 -5.70 -7.06 36.78
C GLY A 6 -5.19 -6.82 35.35
N HIS A 7 -6.00 -7.05 34.31
CA HIS A 7 -5.63 -6.73 32.92
C HIS A 7 -6.31 -5.44 32.43
N VAL A 8 -5.53 -4.59 31.75
CA VAL A 8 -6.02 -3.39 31.04
C VAL A 8 -5.75 -3.59 29.55
N GLU A 9 -6.80 -3.51 28.73
CA GLU A 9 -6.67 -3.57 27.28
C GLU A 9 -6.12 -2.25 26.75
N VAL A 10 -4.95 -2.32 26.13
CA VAL A 10 -4.27 -1.18 25.49
C VAL A 10 -4.10 -1.41 23.98
N GLY A 11 -4.99 -2.22 23.40
CA GLY A 11 -5.04 -2.44 21.95
C GLY A 11 -5.15 -1.12 21.20
N GLY A 12 -4.44 -1.00 20.08
CA GLY A 12 -4.49 0.21 19.26
C GLY A 12 -3.73 1.42 19.82
N ILE A 13 -2.87 1.25 20.84
CA ILE A 13 -2.05 2.35 21.39
C ILE A 13 -1.18 3.08 20.34
N HIS A 14 -0.87 2.41 19.23
CA HIS A 14 -0.10 2.98 18.11
C HIS A 14 -0.96 3.76 17.11
N ILE A 15 -2.29 3.80 17.30
CA ILE A 15 -3.23 4.48 16.41
C ILE A 15 -3.34 5.95 16.84
N HIS A 16 -2.87 6.85 15.99
CA HIS A 16 -3.00 8.30 16.16
C HIS A 16 -4.08 8.87 15.23
N PRO A 17 -4.40 10.18 15.26
CA PRO A 17 -5.21 10.80 14.21
C PRO A 17 -4.54 10.69 12.83
N THR A 18 -5.31 10.47 11.77
CA THR A 18 -4.80 10.38 10.39
C THR A 18 -4.28 11.73 9.91
N ARG A 19 -3.25 11.71 9.07
CA ARG A 19 -2.72 12.92 8.43
C ARG A 19 -3.01 12.88 6.92
N PRO A 20 -3.11 14.04 6.25
CA PRO A 20 -3.19 14.07 4.80
C PRO A 20 -1.97 13.39 4.16
N VAL A 21 -2.19 12.61 3.10
CA VAL A 21 -1.10 12.07 2.29
C VAL A 21 -0.43 13.19 1.47
N PRO A 22 0.82 13.01 0.99
CA PRO A 22 1.46 13.98 0.10
C PRO A 22 0.58 14.33 -1.11
N LYS A 23 0.58 15.61 -1.54
CA LYS A 23 -0.35 16.13 -2.58
C LYS A 23 -0.26 15.39 -3.90
N ASP A 24 0.94 14.98 -4.28
CA ASP A 24 1.20 14.21 -5.48
C ASP A 24 0.67 12.77 -5.39
N LEU A 25 0.68 12.17 -4.19
CA LEU A 25 0.06 10.87 -3.93
C LEU A 25 -1.46 10.98 -3.89
N ASP A 26 -2.00 12.01 -3.23
CA ASP A 26 -3.43 12.32 -3.21
C ASP A 26 -3.98 12.48 -4.63
N LYS A 27 -3.33 13.31 -5.46
CA LYS A 27 -3.71 13.49 -6.87
C LYS A 27 -3.72 12.16 -7.62
N TYR A 28 -2.66 11.35 -7.48
CA TYR A 28 -2.56 10.07 -8.15
C TYR A 28 -3.70 9.11 -7.76
N LEU A 29 -4.03 9.02 -6.46
CA LEU A 29 -5.14 8.19 -5.98
C LEU A 29 -6.49 8.71 -6.47
N ASN A 30 -6.68 10.03 -6.52
CA ASN A 30 -7.93 10.66 -6.93
C ASN A 30 -8.19 10.59 -8.45
N GLU A 31 -7.17 10.35 -9.27
CA GLU A 31 -7.34 10.02 -10.69
C GLU A 31 -8.02 8.66 -10.92
N SER A 32 -8.08 7.81 -9.90
CA SER A 32 -8.76 6.52 -9.97
C SER A 32 -10.27 6.65 -9.74
N THR A 33 -11.08 6.14 -10.67
CA THR A 33 -12.55 6.24 -10.60
C THR A 33 -13.18 5.18 -9.69
N GLU A 34 -12.66 3.96 -9.68
CA GLU A 34 -13.26 2.78 -9.03
C GLU A 34 -12.56 2.38 -7.70
N GLY A 35 -11.81 3.30 -7.10
CA GLY A 35 -10.97 3.03 -5.94
C GLY A 35 -9.50 2.78 -6.33
N ALA A 36 -8.65 2.37 -5.40
CA ALA A 36 -7.22 2.25 -5.59
C ALA A 36 -6.65 1.13 -4.70
N ILE A 37 -5.47 0.63 -5.05
CA ILE A 37 -4.82 -0.47 -4.33
C ILE A 37 -3.55 0.06 -3.65
N LEU A 38 -3.37 -0.29 -2.38
CA LEU A 38 -2.08 -0.24 -1.69
C LEU A 38 -1.48 -1.65 -1.63
N PHE A 39 -0.32 -1.86 -2.27
CA PHE A 39 0.43 -3.11 -2.17
C PHE A 39 1.72 -2.91 -1.38
N SER A 40 1.89 -3.64 -0.28
CA SER A 40 3.07 -3.58 0.58
C SER A 40 3.28 -4.91 1.31
N MET A 41 4.53 -5.39 1.36
CA MET A 41 4.92 -6.60 2.10
C MET A 41 5.55 -6.31 3.46
N GLY A 42 5.31 -5.08 3.96
CA GLY A 42 5.90 -4.61 5.22
C GLY A 42 7.40 -4.33 5.07
N SER A 43 8.12 -4.37 6.19
CA SER A 43 9.55 -4.05 6.25
C SER A 43 10.45 -5.28 6.10
N VAL A 44 9.98 -6.47 6.50
CA VAL A 44 10.79 -7.69 6.54
C VAL A 44 10.88 -8.36 5.18
N LEU A 45 9.77 -8.44 4.45
CA LEU A 45 9.72 -9.02 3.13
C LEU A 45 9.82 -7.92 2.07
N GLN A 46 10.83 -8.02 1.21
CA GLN A 46 11.03 -7.10 0.10
C GLN A 46 10.32 -7.64 -1.14
N SER A 47 9.46 -6.82 -1.75
CA SER A 47 8.75 -7.23 -2.97
C SER A 47 9.72 -7.37 -4.14
N SER A 48 10.84 -6.65 -4.12
CA SER A 48 11.93 -6.80 -5.10
C SER A 48 12.60 -8.17 -5.10
N SER A 49 12.57 -8.89 -3.98
CA SER A 49 13.16 -10.22 -3.85
C SER A 49 12.28 -11.35 -4.40
N PHE A 50 11.07 -11.04 -4.88
CA PHE A 50 10.21 -12.05 -5.47
C PHE A 50 10.83 -12.68 -6.73
N PRO A 51 10.71 -14.02 -6.88
CA PRO A 51 11.08 -14.67 -8.12
C PRO A 51 10.45 -13.98 -9.33
N PRO A 52 11.17 -13.83 -10.47
CA PRO A 52 10.68 -13.08 -11.62
C PRO A 52 9.29 -13.47 -12.08
N ALA A 53 8.96 -14.77 -12.09
CA ALA A 53 7.65 -15.26 -12.48
C ALA A 53 6.52 -14.78 -11.55
N LYS A 54 6.76 -14.74 -10.23
CA LYS A 54 5.76 -14.25 -9.26
C LYS A 54 5.58 -12.74 -9.37
N ARG A 55 6.69 -12.01 -9.53
CA ARG A 55 6.66 -10.57 -9.77
C ARG A 55 5.88 -10.26 -11.04
N GLN A 56 6.15 -10.95 -12.14
CA GLN A 56 5.45 -10.74 -13.40
C GLN A 56 3.95 -11.00 -13.26
N ALA A 57 3.56 -12.11 -12.63
CA ALA A 57 2.14 -12.42 -12.40
C ALA A 57 1.39 -11.33 -11.60
N ILE A 58 2.03 -10.74 -10.58
CA ILE A 58 1.44 -9.64 -9.81
C ILE A 58 1.28 -8.39 -10.69
N ILE A 59 2.29 -8.09 -11.51
CA ILE A 59 2.30 -6.91 -12.36
C ILE A 59 1.32 -7.02 -13.52
N ASP A 60 1.20 -8.19 -14.12
CA ASP A 60 0.20 -8.50 -15.15
C ASP A 60 -1.21 -8.34 -14.57
N ALA A 61 -1.45 -8.88 -13.37
CA ALA A 61 -2.74 -8.72 -12.68
C ALA A 61 -3.06 -7.25 -12.40
N PHE A 62 -2.08 -6.43 -12.00
CA PHE A 62 -2.31 -5.00 -11.83
C PHE A 62 -2.62 -4.30 -13.16
N ALA A 63 -1.95 -4.67 -14.25
CA ALA A 63 -2.15 -4.04 -15.55
C ALA A 63 -3.58 -4.25 -16.09
N GLU A 64 -4.25 -5.34 -15.72
CA GLU A 64 -5.62 -5.64 -16.12
C GLU A 64 -6.69 -4.84 -15.34
N LEU A 65 -6.33 -4.27 -14.17
CA LEU A 65 -7.29 -3.60 -13.31
C LEU A 65 -7.43 -2.11 -13.67
N PRO A 66 -8.67 -1.57 -13.79
CA PRO A 66 -8.93 -0.17 -14.10
C PRO A 66 -8.76 0.77 -12.88
N VAL A 67 -7.84 0.44 -11.98
CA VAL A 67 -7.57 1.22 -10.76
C VAL A 67 -6.11 1.60 -10.65
N ARG A 68 -5.83 2.67 -9.92
CA ARG A 68 -4.48 3.09 -9.55
C ARG A 68 -3.92 2.20 -8.44
N VAL A 69 -2.65 1.82 -8.56
CA VAL A 69 -1.94 0.97 -7.61
C VAL A 69 -0.71 1.70 -7.08
N VAL A 70 -0.61 1.80 -5.76
CA VAL A 70 0.58 2.29 -5.07
C VAL A 70 1.30 1.09 -4.48
N MET A 71 2.50 0.82 -4.97
CA MET A 71 3.29 -0.34 -4.58
C MET A 71 4.55 0.08 -3.83
N LYS A 72 4.75 -0.49 -2.64
CA LYS A 72 6.05 -0.42 -1.97
C LYS A 72 7.06 -1.26 -2.75
N TRP A 73 8.15 -0.64 -3.18
CA TRP A 73 9.18 -1.27 -3.99
C TRP A 73 10.57 -0.79 -3.58
N GLU A 74 11.49 -1.72 -3.38
CA GLU A 74 12.79 -1.42 -2.78
C GLU A 74 13.86 -0.96 -3.79
N ASP A 75 13.72 -1.33 -5.07
CA ASP A 75 14.69 -0.99 -6.13
C ASP A 75 14.28 0.27 -6.91
N ASP A 76 15.15 0.78 -7.78
CA ASP A 76 14.88 1.98 -8.58
C ASP A 76 14.01 1.70 -9.81
N THR A 77 14.02 0.46 -10.30
CA THR A 77 13.27 0.07 -11.49
C THR A 77 12.50 -1.22 -11.26
N LEU A 78 11.42 -1.36 -12.02
CA LEU A 78 10.62 -2.56 -12.12
C LEU A 78 10.38 -2.84 -13.60
N PRO A 79 11.05 -3.85 -14.19
CA PRO A 79 10.80 -4.24 -15.56
C PRO A 79 9.33 -4.57 -15.78
N GLY A 80 8.73 -4.05 -16.86
CA GLY A 80 7.32 -4.28 -17.17
C GLY A 80 6.31 -3.53 -16.30
N LYS A 81 6.74 -2.53 -15.52
CA LYS A 81 5.82 -1.74 -14.67
C LYS A 81 4.72 -1.07 -15.53
N PRO A 82 3.43 -1.34 -15.28
CA PRO A 82 2.33 -0.74 -16.01
C PRO A 82 2.10 0.71 -15.56
N ASP A 83 1.39 1.48 -16.37
CA ASP A 83 1.16 2.91 -16.14
C ASP A 83 0.27 3.18 -14.92
N ASN A 84 -0.60 2.24 -14.57
CA ASN A 84 -1.44 2.32 -13.39
C ASN A 84 -0.74 1.89 -12.10
N VAL A 85 0.57 1.58 -12.12
CA VAL A 85 1.37 1.30 -10.92
C VAL A 85 2.36 2.43 -10.64
N ARG A 86 2.28 3.00 -9.44
CA ARG A 86 3.25 3.94 -8.89
C ARG A 86 4.10 3.25 -7.83
N LEU A 87 5.42 3.31 -7.98
CA LEU A 87 6.38 2.75 -7.03
C LEU A 87 6.76 3.77 -5.96
N SER A 88 7.02 3.30 -4.75
CA SER A 88 7.68 4.08 -3.71
C SER A 88 8.51 3.20 -2.79
N LYS A 89 9.71 3.66 -2.40
CA LYS A 89 10.53 2.99 -1.38
C LYS A 89 9.93 3.11 0.02
N TRP A 90 9.17 4.18 0.26
CA TRP A 90 8.52 4.46 1.53
C TRP A 90 7.10 4.96 1.33
N LEU A 91 6.16 4.43 2.11
CA LEU A 91 4.75 4.81 2.02
C LEU A 91 4.24 5.19 3.42
N PRO A 92 3.49 6.29 3.57
CA PRO A 92 2.74 6.57 4.79
C PRO A 92 1.51 5.64 4.86
N GLN A 93 1.75 4.33 5.05
CA GLN A 93 0.78 3.25 4.88
C GLN A 93 -0.55 3.52 5.60
N ARG A 94 -0.52 3.95 6.86
CA ARG A 94 -1.73 4.24 7.63
C ARG A 94 -2.53 5.42 7.08
N ASP A 95 -1.84 6.47 6.65
CA ASP A 95 -2.48 7.66 6.11
C ASP A 95 -3.08 7.34 4.70
N ILE A 96 -2.43 6.45 3.92
CA ILE A 96 -3.00 5.90 2.68
C ILE A 96 -4.22 5.03 2.96
N LEU A 97 -4.16 4.12 3.94
CA LEU A 97 -5.29 3.25 4.31
C LEU A 97 -6.50 4.04 4.82
N ALA A 98 -6.32 5.29 5.24
CA ALA A 98 -7.40 6.18 5.63
C ALA A 98 -7.92 7.06 4.47
N HIS A 99 -7.32 6.99 3.29
CA HIS A 99 -7.70 7.79 2.14
C HIS A 99 -9.01 7.25 1.51
N PRO A 100 -9.99 8.10 1.13
CA PRO A 100 -11.30 7.65 0.64
C PRO A 100 -11.32 6.83 -0.66
N LYS A 101 -10.18 6.72 -1.35
CA LYS A 101 -10.01 5.93 -2.58
C LYS A 101 -9.49 4.52 -2.31
N ILE A 102 -8.93 4.27 -1.14
CA ILE A 102 -8.45 2.94 -0.74
C ILE A 102 -9.61 2.19 -0.07
#